data_AF-A0A520E832-F1
#
_entry.id   AF-A0A520E832-F1
#
_cell.length_a   1.000
_cell.length_b   1.000
_cell.length_c   1.000
_cell.angle_alpha   90.00
_cell.angle_beta   90.00
_cell.angle_gamma   90.00
#
_symmetry.space_group_name_H-M   'P 1'
#
loop_
_entity.id
_entity.type
_entity.pdbx_description
1 polymer ?
#
loop_
_entity_poly.entity_id
_entity_poly.type
_entity_poly.pdbx_seq_one_letter_code
_entity_poly.pdbx_strand_id
1 'polypeptide(L)'
;MSWRTKVVWSEGMLLQPQHLQQSERHADHARHLLLRITSPYAWGFAELEIDPAALTLGKLALVRAVGVFGDGTVFDMPAVDPLPEPVDIPATMRDEAVVLALPVRRAGAREADAEAYDDLVRHRVLESEVPDSNTAGDRTATLQLGQLHTRLMRASEATDAWSTLNIARVVERRVDNQVQLDRTLLPPLLDVAGHAVIRSWLDELLGLLRQRGEALAGRMSQGGSGGVSEIADFLLLQTVNRNEPLFTHMSKCAVLHPQHFYEHALALAGDLATFRDARRVASFGPYIHDDLALTFRPLMDDLRRSLSMVLEQSAIRIDLHDRKHGVRVAVIPDVELQRNATFVLAVNAHMPSEALRARFPTQVKIGPVERIRDLVNLALPGVTLTPLPVAPRQIPFHSGANYFELETRNSDLWRQLEQSGGVAMHIAGDFPGLDLAFWAIRS
;
A
#
# COMPACT_ATOMS: atom_id res chain seq x y z
N MET A 1 -28.90 -37.92 -14.33
CA MET A 1 -29.32 -36.66 -14.99
C MET A 1 -28.82 -35.50 -14.16
N SER A 2 -28.43 -34.38 -14.78
CA SER A 2 -27.98 -33.20 -14.03
C SER A 2 -29.15 -32.60 -13.24
N TRP A 3 -28.92 -32.32 -11.95
CA TRP A 3 -29.89 -31.69 -11.04
C TRP A 3 -30.26 -30.25 -11.46
N ARG A 4 -29.54 -29.66 -12.40
CA ARG A 4 -29.69 -28.26 -12.85
C ARG A 4 -30.14 -28.13 -14.31
N THR A 5 -30.68 -29.20 -14.91
CA THR A 5 -31.16 -29.19 -16.30
C THR A 5 -32.37 -28.26 -16.47
N LYS A 6 -32.47 -27.59 -17.62
CA LYS A 6 -33.59 -26.72 -17.95
C LYS A 6 -34.91 -27.50 -18.03
N VAL A 7 -36.00 -26.91 -17.53
CA VAL A 7 -37.37 -27.43 -17.71
C VAL A 7 -37.83 -27.16 -19.15
N VAL A 8 -38.44 -28.17 -19.78
CA VAL A 8 -39.13 -28.04 -21.06
C VAL A 8 -40.62 -27.85 -20.78
N TRP A 9 -41.18 -26.73 -21.24
CA TRP A 9 -42.60 -26.43 -21.11
C TRP A 9 -43.30 -26.90 -22.39
N SER A 10 -44.10 -27.96 -22.30
CA SER A 10 -44.89 -28.48 -23.42
C SER A 10 -46.35 -28.06 -23.33
N GLU A 11 -47.00 -27.99 -24.48
CA GLU A 11 -48.44 -27.76 -24.56
C GLU A 11 -49.20 -28.87 -23.80
N GLY A 12 -50.22 -28.49 -23.03
CA GLY A 12 -51.03 -29.41 -22.22
C GLY A 12 -50.35 -29.94 -20.96
N MET A 13 -49.14 -29.49 -20.61
CA MET A 13 -48.45 -29.92 -19.39
C MET A 13 -49.16 -29.40 -18.13
N LEU A 14 -49.43 -30.30 -17.18
CA LEU A 14 -49.96 -29.93 -15.86
C LEU A 14 -48.84 -29.36 -14.98
N LEU A 15 -49.03 -28.15 -14.44
CA LEU A 15 -48.05 -27.53 -13.56
C LEU A 15 -47.95 -28.29 -12.23
N GLN A 16 -46.72 -28.50 -11.78
CA GLN A 16 -46.39 -29.12 -10.49
C GLN A 16 -45.26 -28.31 -9.83
N PRO A 17 -45.12 -28.31 -8.49
CA PRO A 17 -44.08 -27.55 -7.79
C PRO A 17 -42.66 -27.78 -8.32
N GLN A 18 -42.38 -29.02 -8.73
CA GLN A 18 -41.08 -29.44 -9.26
C GLN A 18 -40.68 -28.65 -10.51
N HIS A 19 -41.64 -28.22 -11.34
CA HIS A 19 -41.36 -27.42 -12.53
C HIS A 19 -40.80 -26.04 -12.14
N LEU A 20 -41.39 -25.39 -11.13
CA LEU A 20 -40.94 -24.08 -10.65
C LEU A 20 -39.60 -24.21 -9.91
N GLN A 21 -39.48 -25.17 -9.00
CA GLN A 21 -38.25 -25.45 -8.26
C GLN A 21 -37.06 -25.75 -9.18
N GLN A 22 -37.27 -26.58 -10.21
CA GLN A 22 -36.23 -26.91 -11.18
C GLN A 22 -35.89 -25.72 -12.09
N SER A 23 -36.89 -24.92 -12.47
CA SER A 23 -36.68 -23.71 -13.27
C SER A 23 -35.84 -22.68 -12.51
N GLU A 24 -36.16 -22.44 -11.23
CA GLU A 24 -35.39 -21.56 -10.34
C GLU A 24 -33.96 -22.07 -10.17
N ARG A 25 -33.79 -23.36 -9.82
CA ARG A 25 -32.45 -23.97 -9.67
C ARG A 25 -31.59 -23.87 -10.93
N HIS A 26 -32.20 -24.02 -12.11
CA HIS A 26 -31.52 -23.84 -13.39
C HIS A 26 -31.08 -22.37 -13.59
N ALA A 27 -31.97 -21.42 -13.30
CA ALA A 27 -31.68 -19.99 -13.41
C ALA A 27 -30.60 -19.53 -12.42
N ASP A 28 -30.70 -19.94 -11.15
CA ASP A 28 -29.69 -19.69 -10.11
C ASP A 28 -28.32 -20.21 -10.53
N HIS A 29 -28.27 -21.44 -11.04
CA HIS A 29 -27.02 -22.04 -11.50
C HIS A 29 -26.41 -21.27 -12.66
N ALA A 30 -27.21 -20.85 -13.65
CA ALA A 30 -26.74 -20.04 -14.76
C ALA A 30 -26.18 -18.68 -14.28
N ARG A 31 -26.89 -18.00 -13.37
CA ARG A 31 -26.43 -16.74 -12.74
C ARG A 31 -25.11 -16.92 -12.01
N HIS A 32 -25.01 -17.95 -11.17
CA HIS A 32 -23.79 -18.24 -10.42
C HIS A 32 -22.61 -18.59 -11.34
N LEU A 33 -22.86 -19.36 -12.41
CA LEU A 33 -21.83 -19.70 -13.38
C LEU A 33 -21.31 -18.46 -14.12
N LEU A 34 -22.21 -17.57 -14.54
CA LEU A 34 -21.83 -16.30 -15.15
C LEU A 34 -20.98 -15.46 -14.20
N LEU A 35 -21.41 -15.30 -12.94
CA LEU A 35 -20.67 -14.56 -11.91
C LEU A 35 -19.26 -15.13 -11.71
N ARG A 36 -19.11 -16.45 -11.60
CA ARG A 36 -17.81 -17.12 -11.41
C ARG A 36 -16.86 -16.99 -12.59
N ILE A 37 -17.38 -16.85 -13.82
CA ILE A 37 -16.55 -16.73 -15.02
C ILE A 37 -16.12 -15.27 -15.26
N THR A 38 -16.95 -14.30 -14.83
CA THR A 38 -16.66 -12.87 -15.05
C THR A 38 -15.95 -12.21 -13.87
N SER A 39 -16.06 -12.78 -12.66
CA SER A 39 -15.46 -12.23 -11.44
C SER A 39 -14.72 -13.34 -10.68
N PRO A 40 -13.38 -13.23 -10.55
CA PRO A 40 -12.61 -14.13 -9.70
C PRO A 40 -12.96 -13.87 -8.22
N TYR A 41 -13.00 -14.94 -7.42
CA TYR A 41 -13.35 -14.89 -5.99
C TYR A 41 -14.68 -14.16 -5.68
N ALA A 42 -15.72 -14.43 -6.48
CA ALA A 42 -17.02 -13.79 -6.34
C ALA A 42 -17.88 -14.26 -5.14
N TRP A 43 -17.25 -14.46 -3.98
CA TRP A 43 -17.90 -14.75 -2.70
C TRP A 43 -17.34 -13.85 -1.60
N GLY A 44 -17.99 -13.81 -0.45
CA GLY A 44 -17.61 -12.94 0.66
C GLY A 44 -18.64 -11.85 0.93
N PHE A 45 -18.25 -10.88 1.74
CA PHE A 45 -19.13 -9.79 2.20
C PHE A 45 -18.91 -8.52 1.39
N ALA A 46 -20.00 -7.92 0.94
CA ALA A 46 -20.02 -6.52 0.48
C ALA A 46 -20.18 -5.57 1.67
N GLU A 47 -21.02 -5.94 2.64
CA GLU A 47 -21.23 -5.23 3.91
C GLU A 47 -21.22 -6.25 5.05
N LEU A 48 -20.54 -5.91 6.15
CA LEU A 48 -20.53 -6.71 7.37
C LEU A 48 -20.43 -5.79 8.58
N GLU A 49 -21.43 -5.84 9.45
CA GLU A 49 -21.46 -5.08 10.70
C GLU A 49 -21.78 -6.01 11.87
N ILE A 50 -20.88 -6.07 12.84
CA ILE A 50 -21.00 -6.84 14.07
C ILE A 50 -21.54 -5.92 15.16
N ASP A 51 -22.48 -6.40 15.96
CA ASP A 51 -23.04 -5.65 17.09
C ASP A 51 -22.02 -5.51 18.24
N PRO A 52 -21.50 -4.30 18.52
CA PRO A 52 -20.57 -4.10 19.62
C PRO A 52 -21.22 -4.32 21.00
N ALA A 53 -22.53 -4.13 21.14
CA ALA A 53 -23.24 -4.33 22.40
C ALA A 53 -23.30 -5.83 22.74
N ALA A 54 -23.62 -6.70 21.76
CA ALA A 54 -23.59 -8.15 21.94
C ALA A 54 -22.21 -8.66 22.41
N LEU A 55 -21.11 -8.08 21.90
CA LEU A 55 -19.75 -8.45 22.32
C LEU A 55 -19.51 -8.19 23.81
N THR A 56 -20.15 -7.17 24.41
CA THR A 56 -20.05 -6.93 25.86
C THR A 56 -20.77 -7.98 26.71
N LEU A 57 -21.69 -8.73 26.10
CA LEU A 57 -22.53 -9.74 26.75
C LEU A 57 -22.00 -11.17 26.56
N GLY A 58 -20.80 -11.34 26.00
CA GLY A 58 -20.26 -12.67 25.73
C GLY A 58 -20.81 -13.32 24.46
N LYS A 59 -21.43 -12.55 23.56
CA LYS A 59 -22.06 -13.04 22.33
C LYS A 59 -21.49 -12.36 21.10
N LEU A 60 -21.62 -12.98 19.93
CA LEU A 60 -21.43 -12.34 18.64
C LEU A 60 -22.77 -12.30 17.91
N ALA A 61 -23.20 -11.11 17.53
CA ALA A 61 -24.40 -10.87 16.73
C ALA A 61 -24.05 -9.94 15.55
N LEU A 62 -24.86 -9.99 14.50
CA LEU A 62 -24.73 -9.12 13.34
C LEU A 62 -25.81 -8.05 13.36
N VAL A 63 -25.48 -6.86 12.86
CA VAL A 63 -26.44 -5.77 12.59
C VAL A 63 -26.79 -5.73 11.10
N ARG A 64 -25.80 -6.03 10.24
CA ARG A 64 -25.91 -5.99 8.79
C ARG A 64 -24.99 -7.03 8.17
N ALA A 65 -25.49 -7.77 7.18
CA ALA A 65 -24.65 -8.62 6.35
C ALA A 65 -25.20 -8.69 4.91
N VAL A 66 -24.39 -8.33 3.93
CA VAL A 66 -24.66 -8.49 2.50
C VAL A 66 -23.53 -9.23 1.86
N GLY A 67 -23.84 -10.19 1.01
CA GLY A 67 -22.77 -10.89 0.32
C GLY A 67 -23.24 -12.07 -0.49
N VAL A 68 -22.26 -12.93 -0.79
CA VAL A 68 -22.44 -14.12 -1.61
C VAL A 68 -21.67 -15.27 -0.98
N PHE A 69 -22.32 -16.39 -0.72
CA PHE A 69 -21.65 -17.63 -0.30
C PHE A 69 -20.85 -18.25 -1.46
N GLY A 70 -19.89 -19.13 -1.15
CA GLY A 70 -19.08 -19.82 -2.15
C GLY A 70 -19.86 -20.64 -3.18
N ASP A 71 -21.10 -21.03 -2.86
CA ASP A 71 -22.01 -21.73 -3.77
C ASP A 71 -22.87 -20.81 -4.66
N GLY A 72 -22.68 -19.49 -4.54
CA GLY A 72 -23.38 -18.46 -5.32
C GLY A 72 -24.64 -17.90 -4.67
N THR A 73 -25.01 -18.39 -3.49
CA THR A 73 -26.21 -17.90 -2.81
C THR A 73 -25.96 -16.48 -2.31
N VAL A 74 -26.72 -15.54 -2.85
CA VAL A 74 -26.74 -14.15 -2.40
C VAL A 74 -27.53 -14.04 -1.10
N PHE A 75 -27.16 -13.11 -0.23
CA PHE A 75 -27.93 -12.81 0.98
C PHE A 75 -27.92 -11.30 1.26
N ASP A 76 -29.02 -10.82 1.83
CA ASP A 76 -29.16 -9.44 2.28
C ASP A 76 -29.93 -9.43 3.62
N MET A 77 -29.18 -9.26 4.72
CA MET A 77 -29.70 -9.31 6.08
C MET A 77 -29.54 -7.94 6.77
N PRO A 78 -30.60 -7.30 7.29
CA PRO A 78 -31.97 -7.83 7.44
C PRO A 78 -32.95 -7.50 6.30
N ALA A 79 -32.51 -6.93 5.15
CA ALA A 79 -33.45 -6.34 4.20
C ALA A 79 -34.32 -7.37 3.45
N VAL A 80 -33.80 -8.57 3.19
CA VAL A 80 -34.52 -9.68 2.54
C VAL A 80 -34.61 -10.87 3.48
N ASP A 81 -33.49 -11.25 4.09
CA ASP A 81 -33.37 -12.39 4.99
C ASP A 81 -33.23 -11.93 6.45
N PRO A 82 -33.68 -12.72 7.44
CA PRO A 82 -33.47 -12.38 8.84
C PRO A 82 -31.99 -12.49 9.22
N LEU A 83 -31.55 -11.66 10.18
CA LEU A 83 -30.24 -11.85 10.81
C LEU A 83 -30.20 -13.21 11.54
N PRO A 84 -29.07 -13.93 11.49
CA PRO A 84 -28.92 -15.19 12.22
C PRO A 84 -28.98 -14.95 13.74
N GLU A 85 -29.37 -15.99 14.47
CA GLU A 85 -29.36 -15.93 15.94
C GLU A 85 -27.94 -15.66 16.48
N PRO A 86 -27.79 -14.79 17.50
CA PRO A 86 -26.50 -14.54 18.13
C PRO A 86 -25.84 -15.82 18.65
N VAL A 87 -24.54 -15.97 18.43
CA VAL A 87 -23.77 -17.09 18.97
C VAL A 87 -23.16 -16.72 20.32
N ASP A 88 -23.39 -17.58 21.32
CA ASP A 88 -22.73 -17.47 22.62
C ASP A 88 -21.26 -17.92 22.52
N ILE A 89 -20.34 -17.07 22.98
CA ILE A 89 -18.91 -17.33 22.95
C ILE A 89 -18.50 -18.01 24.27
N PRO A 90 -18.06 -19.28 24.26
CA PRO A 90 -17.65 -19.98 25.47
C PRO A 90 -16.46 -19.28 26.15
N ALA A 91 -16.44 -19.26 27.49
CA ALA A 91 -15.31 -18.70 28.24
C ALA A 91 -13.97 -19.41 27.96
N THR A 92 -14.03 -20.67 27.47
CA THR A 92 -12.87 -21.48 27.08
C THR A 92 -12.38 -21.22 25.66
N MET A 93 -13.14 -20.51 24.82
CA MET A 93 -12.79 -20.25 23.42
C MET A 93 -11.59 -19.31 23.35
N ARG A 94 -10.56 -19.70 22.58
CA ARG A 94 -9.33 -18.93 22.36
C ARG A 94 -8.87 -19.11 20.92
N ASP A 95 -8.52 -17.99 20.28
CA ASP A 95 -8.01 -17.94 18.90
C ASP A 95 -8.82 -18.77 17.88
N GLU A 96 -10.15 -18.66 17.93
CA GLU A 96 -11.05 -19.45 17.09
C GLU A 96 -11.96 -18.55 16.25
N ALA A 97 -12.20 -18.94 15.00
CA ALA A 97 -13.04 -18.19 14.07
C ALA A 97 -14.53 -18.45 14.33
N VAL A 98 -15.34 -17.41 14.12
CA VAL A 98 -16.80 -17.49 14.00
C VAL A 98 -17.14 -17.30 12.53
N VAL A 99 -18.04 -18.15 12.03
CA VAL A 99 -18.45 -18.18 10.62
C VAL A 99 -19.94 -17.92 10.48
N LEU A 100 -20.31 -17.28 9.38
CA LEU A 100 -21.66 -17.31 8.84
C LEU A 100 -21.81 -18.63 8.08
N ALA A 101 -22.80 -19.44 8.42
CA ALA A 101 -23.01 -20.74 7.81
C ALA A 101 -24.41 -20.86 7.19
N LEU A 102 -24.49 -21.59 6.08
CA LEU A 102 -25.73 -21.95 5.40
C LEU A 102 -25.66 -23.42 4.94
N PRO A 103 -26.69 -24.26 5.17
CA PRO A 103 -26.62 -25.68 4.80
C PRO A 103 -26.37 -25.86 3.30
N VAL A 104 -25.54 -26.79 2.86
CA VAL A 104 -25.17 -26.98 1.43
C VAL A 104 -26.34 -27.53 0.60
N ARG A 105 -26.53 -27.00 -0.62
CA ARG A 105 -27.50 -27.52 -1.61
C ARG A 105 -27.07 -28.92 -2.07
N ARG A 106 -27.86 -29.94 -1.74
CA ARG A 106 -27.64 -31.33 -2.12
C ARG A 106 -28.84 -31.90 -2.87
N ALA A 107 -28.59 -32.64 -3.95
CA ALA A 107 -29.65 -33.32 -4.68
C ALA A 107 -30.35 -34.33 -3.77
N GLY A 108 -31.69 -34.26 -3.71
CA GLY A 108 -32.51 -35.13 -2.86
C GLY A 108 -32.62 -34.70 -1.39
N ALA A 109 -31.89 -33.68 -0.95
CA ALA A 109 -32.11 -33.06 0.34
C ALA A 109 -33.30 -32.09 0.28
N ARG A 110 -33.98 -31.90 1.42
CA ARG A 110 -35.04 -30.90 1.56
C ARG A 110 -34.41 -29.51 1.53
N GLU A 111 -34.97 -28.60 0.72
CA GLU A 111 -34.49 -27.20 0.63
C GLU A 111 -35.22 -26.26 1.59
N ALA A 112 -36.43 -26.63 2.04
CA ALA A 112 -37.23 -25.92 3.02
C ALA A 112 -38.00 -26.94 3.88
N ASP A 113 -38.31 -26.56 5.12
CA ASP A 113 -39.24 -27.30 5.97
C ASP A 113 -40.30 -26.35 6.55
N ALA A 114 -41.56 -26.69 6.32
CA ALA A 114 -42.72 -25.95 6.84
C ALA A 114 -43.27 -26.58 8.12
N GLU A 115 -42.94 -27.85 8.40
CA GLU A 115 -43.60 -28.68 9.42
C GLU A 115 -42.66 -29.16 10.53
N ALA A 116 -41.34 -29.20 10.28
CA ALA A 116 -40.34 -29.62 11.26
C ALA A 116 -39.15 -28.64 11.36
N TYR A 117 -38.62 -28.49 12.58
CA TYR A 117 -37.40 -27.75 12.88
C TYR A 117 -36.15 -28.56 12.49
N ASP A 118 -36.05 -28.98 11.22
CA ASP A 118 -34.79 -29.53 10.72
C ASP A 118 -33.76 -28.40 10.59
N ASP A 119 -32.63 -28.58 11.24
CA ASP A 119 -31.55 -27.60 11.28
C ASP A 119 -30.79 -27.50 9.96
N LEU A 120 -30.90 -28.48 9.07
CA LEU A 120 -30.14 -28.59 7.83
C LEU A 120 -30.94 -28.23 6.57
N VAL A 121 -32.06 -27.51 6.71
CA VAL A 121 -32.76 -26.90 5.57
C VAL A 121 -32.27 -25.49 5.29
N ARG A 122 -32.21 -25.15 3.99
CA ARG A 122 -31.67 -23.87 3.53
C ARG A 122 -32.62 -22.70 3.71
N HIS A 123 -33.92 -22.95 3.65
CA HIS A 123 -34.93 -21.93 3.82
C HIS A 123 -35.90 -22.28 4.95
N ARG A 124 -36.21 -21.29 5.79
CA ARG A 124 -37.37 -21.32 6.67
C ARG A 124 -38.58 -20.76 5.92
N VAL A 125 -39.76 -21.31 6.19
CA VAL A 125 -41.01 -20.84 5.57
C VAL A 125 -41.58 -19.68 6.37
N LEU A 126 -41.91 -18.60 5.66
CA LEU A 126 -42.61 -17.42 6.17
C LEU A 126 -43.91 -17.25 5.41
N GLU A 127 -45.04 -17.19 6.10
CA GLU A 127 -46.32 -16.81 5.50
C GLU A 127 -46.46 -15.28 5.46
N SER A 128 -46.73 -14.72 4.28
CA SER A 128 -46.87 -13.29 4.08
C SER A 128 -47.94 -12.96 3.04
N GLU A 129 -48.69 -11.89 3.28
CA GLU A 129 -49.53 -11.26 2.24
C GLU A 129 -48.64 -10.56 1.23
N VAL A 130 -48.77 -10.91 -0.05
CA VAL A 130 -48.01 -10.30 -1.14
C VAL A 130 -48.98 -9.53 -2.05
N PRO A 131 -48.78 -8.21 -2.24
CA PRO A 131 -49.64 -7.41 -3.11
C PRO A 131 -49.38 -7.72 -4.59
N ASP A 132 -50.43 -7.68 -5.39
CA ASP A 132 -50.34 -7.71 -6.84
C ASP A 132 -49.82 -6.36 -7.36
N SER A 133 -48.69 -6.41 -8.08
CA SER A 133 -48.05 -5.22 -8.64
C SER A 133 -48.88 -4.52 -9.73
N ASN A 134 -49.92 -5.16 -10.28
CA ASN A 134 -50.76 -4.59 -11.35
C ASN A 134 -52.02 -3.90 -10.83
N THR A 135 -52.33 -4.02 -9.54
CA THR A 135 -53.58 -3.50 -8.95
C THR A 135 -53.33 -2.40 -7.94
N ALA A 136 -52.19 -1.71 -8.00
CA ALA A 136 -51.80 -0.65 -7.05
C ALA A 136 -51.91 -1.06 -5.55
N GLY A 137 -51.81 -2.36 -5.25
CA GLY A 137 -51.93 -2.90 -3.89
C GLY A 137 -53.35 -3.29 -3.45
N ASP A 138 -54.38 -3.08 -4.28
CA ASP A 138 -55.78 -3.39 -3.93
C ASP A 138 -56.08 -4.89 -3.78
N ARG A 139 -55.18 -5.74 -4.27
CA ARG A 139 -55.28 -7.20 -4.21
C ARG A 139 -54.00 -7.77 -3.60
N THR A 140 -54.15 -8.65 -2.62
CA THR A 140 -53.07 -9.44 -2.05
C THR A 140 -53.37 -10.93 -2.18
N ALA A 141 -52.32 -11.74 -2.03
CA ALA A 141 -52.43 -13.19 -1.84
C ALA A 141 -51.50 -13.62 -0.72
N THR A 142 -51.98 -14.49 0.17
CA THR A 142 -51.13 -15.16 1.17
C THR A 142 -50.20 -16.15 0.47
N LEU A 143 -48.89 -15.93 0.56
CA LEU A 143 -47.87 -16.81 0.01
C LEU A 143 -46.96 -17.35 1.11
N GLN A 144 -46.44 -18.56 0.91
CA GLN A 144 -45.32 -19.12 1.66
C GLN A 144 -44.00 -18.74 0.97
N LEU A 145 -43.23 -17.89 1.62
CA LEU A 145 -41.94 -17.37 1.17
C LEU A 145 -40.80 -18.11 1.87
N GLY A 146 -39.65 -18.23 1.20
CA GLY A 146 -38.44 -18.82 1.77
C GLY A 146 -37.48 -17.75 2.26
N GLN A 147 -37.10 -17.81 3.53
CA GLN A 147 -36.03 -16.99 4.12
C GLN A 147 -34.79 -17.83 4.36
N LEU A 148 -33.59 -17.35 4.02
CA LEU A 148 -32.37 -18.10 4.26
C LEU A 148 -32.21 -18.44 5.75
N HIS A 149 -31.94 -19.71 6.02
CA HIS A 149 -31.69 -20.23 7.36
C HIS A 149 -30.19 -20.18 7.68
N THR A 150 -29.67 -18.96 7.81
CA THR A 150 -28.27 -18.73 8.17
C THR A 150 -28.04 -18.93 9.67
N ARG A 151 -26.81 -19.28 10.04
CA ARG A 151 -26.39 -19.44 11.44
C ARG A 151 -25.03 -18.84 11.68
N LEU A 152 -24.85 -18.28 12.87
CA LEU A 152 -23.53 -18.03 13.43
C LEU A 152 -23.08 -19.28 14.17
N MET A 153 -21.89 -19.77 13.86
CA MET A 153 -21.32 -20.93 14.55
C MET A 153 -19.81 -20.81 14.66
N ARG A 154 -19.22 -21.62 15.54
CA ARG A 154 -17.77 -21.71 15.64
C ARG A 154 -17.23 -22.48 14.45
N ALA A 155 -16.06 -22.10 13.95
CA ALA A 155 -15.47 -22.78 12.81
C ALA A 155 -15.22 -24.27 13.07
N SER A 156 -14.96 -24.68 14.32
CA SER A 156 -14.82 -26.10 14.68
C SER A 156 -16.12 -26.90 14.63
N GLU A 157 -17.29 -26.25 14.65
CA GLU A 157 -18.61 -26.87 14.56
C GLU A 157 -19.10 -27.02 13.11
N ALA A 158 -18.49 -26.27 12.19
CA ALA A 158 -18.83 -26.29 10.78
C ALA A 158 -18.32 -27.57 10.12
N THR A 159 -19.25 -28.49 9.82
CA THR A 159 -18.99 -29.68 9.00
C THR A 159 -19.20 -29.40 7.51
N ASP A 160 -18.89 -30.39 6.67
CA ASP A 160 -19.10 -30.42 5.22
C ASP A 160 -20.58 -30.27 4.79
N ALA A 161 -21.50 -30.26 5.76
CA ALA A 161 -22.90 -29.94 5.56
C ALA A 161 -23.16 -28.44 5.41
N TRP A 162 -22.17 -27.57 5.69
CA TRP A 162 -22.30 -26.13 5.68
C TRP A 162 -21.41 -25.47 4.63
N SER A 163 -21.96 -24.45 3.96
CA SER A 163 -21.20 -23.43 3.24
C SER A 163 -20.94 -22.29 4.21
N THR A 164 -19.69 -21.86 4.34
CA THR A 164 -19.29 -20.91 5.38
C THR A 164 -18.55 -19.69 4.84
N LEU A 165 -18.72 -18.55 5.50
CA LEU A 165 -17.90 -17.36 5.33
C LEU A 165 -17.33 -16.93 6.69
N ASN A 166 -16.03 -16.69 6.77
CA ASN A 166 -15.38 -16.21 7.98
C ASN A 166 -15.88 -14.80 8.32
N ILE A 167 -16.37 -14.58 9.54
CA ILE A 167 -16.82 -13.25 10.00
C ILE A 167 -15.70 -12.56 10.77
N ALA A 168 -15.22 -13.22 11.82
CA ALA A 168 -14.26 -12.68 12.75
C ALA A 168 -13.54 -13.81 13.49
N ARG A 169 -12.44 -13.48 14.14
CA ARG A 169 -11.73 -14.39 15.05
C ARG A 169 -11.80 -13.88 16.47
N VAL A 170 -12.21 -14.75 17.38
CA VAL A 170 -12.26 -14.47 18.81
C VAL A 170 -10.86 -14.73 19.38
N VAL A 171 -10.22 -13.70 19.91
CA VAL A 171 -8.96 -13.84 20.66
C VAL A 171 -9.28 -14.52 21.99
N GLU A 172 -10.21 -13.94 22.74
CA GLU A 172 -10.70 -14.49 24.00
C GLU A 172 -12.03 -13.87 24.43
N ARG A 173 -12.68 -14.51 25.41
CA ARG A 173 -13.70 -13.89 26.26
C ARG A 173 -13.07 -13.56 27.61
N ARG A 174 -13.12 -12.27 27.97
CA ARG A 174 -12.59 -11.74 29.22
C ARG A 174 -13.49 -12.08 30.41
N VAL A 175 -12.97 -11.84 31.60
CA VAL A 175 -13.64 -12.14 32.89
C VAL A 175 -14.90 -11.30 33.10
N ASP A 176 -14.96 -10.11 32.50
CA ASP A 176 -16.13 -9.21 32.48
C ASP A 176 -17.16 -9.58 31.39
N ASN A 177 -17.03 -10.76 30.79
CA ASN A 177 -17.80 -11.27 29.65
C ASN A 177 -17.54 -10.58 28.30
N GLN A 178 -16.66 -9.58 28.22
CA GLN A 178 -16.37 -8.93 26.96
C GLN A 178 -15.64 -9.89 26.00
N VAL A 179 -16.18 -10.05 24.80
CA VAL A 179 -15.53 -10.78 23.70
C VAL A 179 -14.54 -9.86 23.01
N GLN A 180 -13.27 -10.26 23.00
CA GLN A 180 -12.22 -9.57 22.26
C GLN A 180 -12.03 -10.24 20.90
N LEU A 181 -12.37 -9.50 19.84
CA LEU A 181 -12.10 -9.91 18.47
C LEU A 181 -10.70 -9.50 18.02
N ASP A 182 -10.11 -10.31 17.14
CA ASP A 182 -8.91 -9.94 16.42
C ASP A 182 -9.24 -8.88 15.37
N ARG A 183 -8.79 -7.65 15.62
CA ARG A 183 -8.98 -6.50 14.72
C ARG A 183 -8.10 -6.57 13.47
N THR A 184 -7.19 -7.53 13.42
CA THR A 184 -6.19 -7.67 12.37
C THR A 184 -6.61 -8.65 11.29
N LEU A 185 -7.57 -9.53 11.59
CA LEU A 185 -8.18 -10.45 10.65
C LEU A 185 -9.16 -9.74 9.72
N LEU A 186 -9.20 -10.19 8.48
CA LEU A 186 -10.11 -9.70 7.45
C LEU A 186 -10.99 -10.86 6.97
N PRO A 187 -12.32 -10.67 6.91
CA PRO A 187 -13.19 -11.65 6.25
C PRO A 187 -12.94 -11.66 4.72
N PRO A 188 -13.44 -12.66 3.98
CA PRO A 188 -13.52 -12.56 2.52
C PRO A 188 -14.45 -11.39 2.14
N LEU A 189 -13.99 -10.51 1.25
CA LEU A 189 -14.66 -9.25 0.93
C LEU A 189 -14.88 -9.12 -0.57
N LEU A 190 -16.08 -8.70 -0.96
CA LEU A 190 -16.40 -8.34 -2.34
C LEU A 190 -16.05 -6.89 -2.66
N ASP A 191 -15.89 -6.06 -1.62
CA ASP A 191 -15.53 -4.65 -1.73
C ASP A 191 -14.54 -4.26 -0.61
N VAL A 192 -13.49 -3.52 -0.97
CA VAL A 192 -12.53 -2.90 -0.03
C VAL A 192 -13.24 -1.96 0.95
N ALA A 193 -14.33 -1.30 0.53
CA ALA A 193 -15.11 -0.44 1.43
C ALA A 193 -15.84 -1.23 2.54
N GLY A 194 -16.03 -2.55 2.36
CA GLY A 194 -16.71 -3.41 3.32
C GLY A 194 -15.94 -3.65 4.63
N HIS A 195 -14.67 -3.24 4.73
CA HIS A 195 -13.92 -3.33 5.97
C HIS A 195 -12.88 -2.20 6.15
N ALA A 196 -12.90 -1.56 7.32
CA ALA A 196 -12.09 -0.36 7.60
C ALA A 196 -10.57 -0.60 7.46
N VAL A 197 -10.07 -1.78 7.84
CA VAL A 197 -8.62 -2.08 7.79
C VAL A 197 -8.09 -2.09 6.36
N ILE A 198 -8.71 -2.81 5.43
CA ILE A 198 -8.24 -2.84 4.03
C ILE A 198 -8.48 -1.49 3.34
N ARG A 199 -9.56 -0.79 3.68
CA ARG A 199 -9.78 0.59 3.24
C ARG A 199 -8.65 1.52 3.70
N SER A 200 -8.24 1.41 4.96
CA SER A 200 -7.14 2.22 5.51
C SER A 200 -5.82 1.98 4.78
N TRP A 201 -5.56 0.75 4.32
CA TRP A 201 -4.37 0.44 3.53
C TRP A 201 -4.38 1.13 2.16
N LEU A 202 -5.54 1.19 1.50
CA LEU A 202 -5.70 1.93 0.25
C LEU A 202 -5.46 3.43 0.45
N ASP A 203 -6.09 4.01 1.48
CA ASP A 203 -5.98 5.44 1.76
C ASP A 203 -4.55 5.81 2.20
N GLU A 204 -3.89 4.98 3.00
CA GLU A 204 -2.49 5.14 3.40
C GLU A 204 -1.54 5.08 2.20
N LEU A 205 -1.69 4.07 1.33
CA LEU A 205 -0.85 3.94 0.14
C LEU A 205 -0.99 5.15 -0.78
N LEU A 206 -2.22 5.65 -0.96
CA LEU A 206 -2.49 6.87 -1.72
C LEU A 206 -1.84 8.10 -1.08
N GLY A 207 -1.89 8.23 0.25
CA GLY A 207 -1.21 9.29 0.99
C GLY A 207 0.31 9.25 0.80
N LEU A 208 0.91 8.07 0.91
CA LEU A 208 2.35 7.86 0.69
C LEU A 208 2.77 8.21 -0.75
N LEU A 209 1.97 7.82 -1.75
CA LEU A 209 2.23 8.16 -3.15
C LEU A 209 2.22 9.68 -3.37
N ARG A 210 1.21 10.40 -2.85
CA ARG A 210 1.12 11.85 -2.95
C ARG A 210 2.32 12.56 -2.32
N GLN A 211 2.62 12.21 -1.06
CA GLN A 211 3.75 12.77 -0.34
C GLN A 211 5.06 12.53 -1.10
N ARG A 212 5.22 11.32 -1.65
CA ARG A 212 6.42 10.96 -2.41
C ARG A 212 6.51 11.71 -3.73
N GLY A 213 5.39 11.86 -4.43
CA GLY A 213 5.27 12.60 -5.68
C GLY A 213 5.64 14.07 -5.52
N GLU A 214 5.08 14.74 -4.52
CA GLU A 214 5.41 16.14 -4.20
C GLU A 214 6.89 16.33 -3.87
N ALA A 215 7.46 15.45 -3.03
CA ALA A 215 8.87 15.51 -2.65
C ALA A 215 9.83 15.27 -3.84
N LEU A 216 9.46 14.40 -4.78
CA LEU A 216 10.24 14.16 -5.99
C LEU A 216 10.09 15.29 -7.02
N ALA A 217 8.88 15.80 -7.23
CA ALA A 217 8.62 16.90 -8.15
C ALA A 217 9.36 18.17 -7.73
N GLY A 218 9.32 18.52 -6.44
CA GLY A 218 10.05 19.66 -5.90
C GLY A 218 11.57 19.57 -6.15
N ARG A 219 12.15 18.36 -6.06
CA ARG A 219 13.57 18.13 -6.35
C ARG A 219 13.92 18.35 -7.81
N MET A 220 13.05 17.95 -8.74
CA MET A 220 13.27 18.16 -10.18
C MET A 220 13.23 19.64 -10.58
N SER A 221 12.46 20.46 -9.88
CA SER A 221 12.38 21.91 -10.15
C SER A 221 13.62 22.70 -9.71
N GLN A 222 14.45 22.17 -8.81
CA GLN A 222 15.64 22.89 -8.30
C GLN A 222 16.88 22.77 -9.18
N GLY A 223 16.80 22.11 -10.34
CA GLY A 223 17.90 22.00 -11.31
C GLY A 223 18.99 21.03 -10.84
N GLY A 224 18.97 19.81 -11.37
CA GLY A 224 20.02 18.83 -11.12
C GLY A 224 21.30 19.10 -11.92
N SER A 225 22.44 18.70 -11.37
CA SER A 225 23.76 18.84 -12.01
C SER A 225 24.00 17.83 -13.15
N GLY A 226 22.99 17.06 -13.57
CA GLY A 226 23.14 15.90 -14.43
C GLY A 226 23.78 14.72 -13.69
N GLY A 227 23.17 13.53 -13.73
CA GLY A 227 23.77 12.32 -13.18
C GLY A 227 22.84 11.12 -13.06
N VAL A 228 23.41 9.96 -12.68
CA VAL A 228 22.66 8.70 -12.49
C VAL A 228 21.59 8.81 -11.39
N SER A 229 21.86 9.59 -10.33
CA SER A 229 20.89 9.82 -9.25
C SER A 229 19.66 10.59 -9.72
N GLU A 230 19.83 11.56 -10.63
CA GLU A 230 18.73 12.35 -11.18
C GLU A 230 17.83 11.49 -12.07
N ILE A 231 18.42 10.57 -12.85
CA ILE A 231 17.67 9.59 -13.64
C ILE A 231 16.89 8.65 -12.71
N ALA A 232 17.47 8.19 -11.60
CA ALA A 232 16.78 7.35 -10.65
C ALA A 232 15.59 8.07 -9.99
N ASP A 233 15.77 9.33 -9.57
CA ASP A 233 14.69 10.17 -9.04
C ASP A 233 13.59 10.38 -10.09
N PHE A 234 13.96 10.66 -11.34
CA PHE A 234 13.00 10.82 -12.43
C PHE A 234 12.20 9.53 -12.70
N LEU A 235 12.84 8.37 -12.74
CA LEU A 235 12.17 7.07 -12.93
C LEU A 235 11.25 6.73 -11.74
N LEU A 236 11.66 7.06 -10.52
CA LEU A 236 10.81 6.90 -9.34
C LEU A 236 9.61 7.84 -9.41
N LEU A 237 9.82 9.11 -9.79
CA LEU A 237 8.73 10.07 -9.98
C LEU A 237 7.76 9.62 -11.06
N GLN A 238 8.26 9.09 -12.18
CA GLN A 238 7.42 8.51 -13.24
C GLN A 238 6.58 7.34 -12.70
N THR A 239 7.17 6.47 -11.88
CA THR A 239 6.47 5.34 -11.23
C THR A 239 5.37 5.84 -10.31
N VAL A 240 5.65 6.85 -9.48
CA VAL A 240 4.66 7.45 -8.57
C VAL A 240 3.54 8.13 -9.36
N ASN A 241 3.88 8.98 -10.33
CA ASN A 241 2.91 9.72 -11.15
C ASN A 241 2.00 8.81 -11.98
N ARG A 242 2.47 7.61 -12.35
CA ARG A 242 1.63 6.60 -13.02
C ARG A 242 0.62 5.98 -12.06
N ASN A 243 1.03 5.69 -10.83
CA ASN A 243 0.24 4.92 -9.87
C ASN A 243 -0.70 5.80 -9.04
N GLU A 244 -0.31 7.01 -8.64
CA GLU A 244 -1.14 7.91 -7.84
C GLU A 244 -2.55 8.16 -8.43
N PRO A 245 -2.72 8.54 -9.73
CA PRO A 245 -4.05 8.74 -10.29
C PRO A 245 -4.87 7.44 -10.35
N LEU A 246 -4.22 6.29 -10.52
CA LEU A 246 -4.89 4.99 -10.54
C LEU A 246 -5.43 4.62 -9.16
N PHE A 247 -4.63 4.74 -8.10
CA PHE A 247 -5.10 4.55 -6.73
C PHE A 247 -6.13 5.62 -6.32
N THR A 248 -6.01 6.85 -6.82
CA THR A 248 -7.03 7.89 -6.64
C THR A 248 -8.37 7.47 -7.27
N HIS A 249 -8.36 6.91 -8.48
CA HIS A 249 -9.57 6.37 -9.12
C HIS A 249 -10.16 5.23 -8.30
N MET A 250 -9.35 4.25 -7.91
CA MET A 250 -9.77 3.11 -7.07
C MET A 250 -10.42 3.56 -5.76
N SER A 251 -9.88 4.58 -5.08
CA SER A 251 -10.45 5.09 -3.82
C SER A 251 -11.85 5.71 -3.97
N LYS A 252 -12.26 6.00 -5.21
CA LYS A 252 -13.55 6.60 -5.58
C LYS A 252 -14.47 5.62 -6.31
N CYS A 253 -14.00 4.43 -6.67
CA CYS A 253 -14.84 3.41 -7.28
C CYS A 253 -15.99 3.05 -6.31
N ALA A 254 -17.19 2.89 -6.85
CA ALA A 254 -18.35 2.50 -6.05
C ALA A 254 -18.19 1.10 -5.44
N VAL A 255 -17.49 0.21 -6.16
CA VAL A 255 -17.12 -1.14 -5.71
C VAL A 255 -15.70 -1.39 -6.16
N LEU A 256 -14.82 -1.81 -5.24
CA LEU A 256 -13.45 -2.21 -5.54
C LEU A 256 -13.17 -3.58 -4.94
N HIS A 257 -13.12 -4.61 -5.80
CA HIS A 257 -12.78 -5.95 -5.33
C HIS A 257 -11.33 -6.02 -4.80
N PRO A 258 -11.07 -6.66 -3.64
CA PRO A 258 -9.74 -6.71 -3.04
C PRO A 258 -8.66 -7.28 -3.96
N GLN A 259 -8.97 -8.29 -4.78
CA GLN A 259 -7.98 -8.82 -5.74
C GLN A 259 -7.48 -7.74 -6.69
N HIS A 260 -8.36 -6.86 -7.17
CA HIS A 260 -7.97 -5.82 -8.11
C HIS A 260 -7.06 -4.78 -7.45
N PHE A 261 -7.32 -4.46 -6.18
CA PHE A 261 -6.41 -3.65 -5.37
C PHE A 261 -5.06 -4.36 -5.18
N TYR A 262 -5.07 -5.65 -4.83
CA TYR A 262 -3.86 -6.45 -4.63
C TYR A 262 -2.97 -6.50 -5.87
N GLU A 263 -3.53 -6.74 -7.05
CA GLU A 263 -2.79 -6.81 -8.32
C GLU A 263 -2.01 -5.52 -8.61
N HIS A 264 -2.63 -4.36 -8.36
CA HIS A 264 -1.99 -3.07 -8.59
C HIS A 264 -0.98 -2.71 -7.51
N ALA A 265 -1.27 -3.04 -6.24
CA ALA A 265 -0.30 -2.92 -5.15
C ALA A 265 0.94 -3.80 -5.40
N LEU A 266 0.75 -5.01 -5.93
CA LEU A 266 1.82 -5.93 -6.27
C LEU A 266 2.67 -5.42 -7.45
N ALA A 267 2.03 -4.87 -8.48
CA ALA A 267 2.74 -4.23 -9.60
C ALA A 267 3.61 -3.06 -9.12
N LEU A 268 3.04 -2.17 -8.28
CA LEU A 268 3.78 -1.05 -7.68
C LEU A 268 4.97 -1.55 -6.84
N ALA A 269 4.79 -2.60 -6.03
CA ALA A 269 5.89 -3.18 -5.26
C ALA A 269 7.01 -3.74 -6.15
N GLY A 270 6.64 -4.32 -7.30
CA GLY A 270 7.58 -4.75 -8.34
C GLY A 270 8.42 -3.60 -8.91
N ASP A 271 7.78 -2.49 -9.26
CA ASP A 271 8.46 -1.30 -9.78
C ASP A 271 9.40 -0.69 -8.71
N LEU A 272 8.89 -0.50 -7.49
CA LEU A 272 9.65 0.08 -6.37
C LEU A 272 10.85 -0.78 -5.95
N ALA A 273 10.79 -2.09 -6.18
CA ALA A 273 11.88 -3.00 -5.89
C ALA A 273 13.17 -2.66 -6.63
N THR A 274 13.08 -2.00 -7.79
CA THR A 274 14.23 -1.55 -8.58
C THR A 274 15.13 -0.58 -7.82
N PHE A 275 14.56 0.19 -6.88
CA PHE A 275 15.24 1.25 -6.13
C PHE A 275 15.80 0.77 -4.79
N ARG A 276 15.63 -0.51 -4.44
CA ARG A 276 16.21 -1.14 -3.25
C ARG A 276 17.61 -1.68 -3.52
N ASP A 277 18.38 -1.94 -2.47
CA ASP A 277 19.73 -2.52 -2.58
C ASP A 277 19.77 -3.84 -3.36
N ALA A 278 18.82 -4.74 -3.09
CA ALA A 278 18.72 -6.02 -3.77
C ALA A 278 18.25 -5.90 -5.24
N ARG A 279 17.64 -4.77 -5.62
CA ARG A 279 17.09 -4.49 -6.96
C ARG A 279 16.15 -5.57 -7.50
N ARG A 280 15.49 -6.30 -6.61
CA ARG A 280 14.57 -7.40 -6.92
C ARG A 280 13.40 -7.41 -5.94
N VAL A 281 12.24 -7.81 -6.46
CA VAL A 281 11.00 -7.91 -5.68
C VAL A 281 11.13 -9.04 -4.66
N ALA A 282 10.53 -8.85 -3.48
CA ALA A 282 10.41 -9.91 -2.49
C ALA A 282 9.45 -10.99 -3.01
N SER A 283 9.61 -12.23 -2.55
CA SER A 283 8.63 -13.29 -2.82
C SER A 283 7.42 -13.05 -1.93
N PHE A 284 6.28 -12.72 -2.53
CA PHE A 284 4.99 -12.68 -1.83
C PHE A 284 4.27 -14.03 -1.96
N GLY A 285 3.43 -14.35 -0.99
CA GLY A 285 2.56 -15.54 -1.06
C GLY A 285 1.47 -15.39 -2.14
N PRO A 286 0.73 -16.47 -2.46
CA PRO A 286 -0.41 -16.38 -3.35
C PRO A 286 -1.52 -15.52 -2.72
N TYR A 287 -2.41 -14.98 -3.57
CA TYR A 287 -3.63 -14.33 -3.08
C TYR A 287 -4.58 -15.38 -2.48
N ILE A 288 -4.91 -15.22 -1.19
CA ILE A 288 -5.80 -16.10 -0.45
C ILE A 288 -7.02 -15.26 -0.04
N HIS A 289 -8.13 -15.44 -0.75
CA HIS A 289 -9.31 -14.60 -0.56
C HIS A 289 -9.95 -14.74 0.83
N ASP A 290 -9.95 -15.96 1.37
CA ASP A 290 -10.50 -16.26 2.70
C ASP A 290 -9.58 -15.80 3.85
N ASP A 291 -8.37 -15.31 3.52
CA ASP A 291 -7.42 -14.69 4.46
C ASP A 291 -6.68 -13.51 3.80
N LEU A 292 -7.42 -12.41 3.63
CA LEU A 292 -6.88 -11.18 3.04
C LEU A 292 -5.76 -10.57 3.89
N ALA A 293 -5.77 -10.79 5.20
CA ALA A 293 -4.74 -10.29 6.10
C ALA A 293 -3.38 -10.93 5.81
N LEU A 294 -3.33 -12.25 5.69
CA LEU A 294 -2.13 -13.00 5.29
C LEU A 294 -1.61 -12.56 3.92
N THR A 295 -2.52 -12.25 3.00
CA THR A 295 -2.20 -11.81 1.64
C THR A 295 -1.62 -10.39 1.59
N PHE A 296 -2.30 -9.42 2.22
CA PHE A 296 -1.99 -8.00 2.06
C PHE A 296 -0.89 -7.50 3.00
N ARG A 297 -0.81 -8.00 4.24
CA ARG A 297 0.12 -7.44 5.25
C ARG A 297 1.57 -7.39 4.76
N PRO A 298 2.16 -8.49 4.23
CA PRO A 298 3.56 -8.46 3.79
C PRO A 298 3.79 -7.46 2.66
N LEU A 299 2.81 -7.34 1.75
CA LEU A 299 2.87 -6.41 0.62
C LEU A 299 2.76 -4.95 1.07
N MET A 300 1.80 -4.64 1.95
CA MET A 300 1.62 -3.29 2.48
C MET A 300 2.84 -2.83 3.29
N ASP A 301 3.43 -3.72 4.09
CA ASP A 301 4.66 -3.41 4.83
C ASP A 301 5.85 -3.15 3.90
N ASP A 302 5.95 -3.88 2.79
CA ASP A 302 6.98 -3.65 1.76
C ASP A 302 6.80 -2.31 1.03
N LEU A 303 5.56 -1.98 0.67
CA LEU A 303 5.22 -0.71 0.03
C LEU A 303 5.49 0.48 0.95
N ARG A 304 5.10 0.39 2.24
CA ARG A 304 5.41 1.40 3.25
C ARG A 304 6.90 1.66 3.32
N ARG A 305 7.70 0.60 3.54
CA ARG A 305 9.17 0.73 3.57
C ARG A 305 9.69 1.36 2.28
N SER A 306 9.22 0.90 1.13
CA SER A 306 9.73 1.34 -0.16
C SER A 306 9.42 2.81 -0.49
N LEU A 307 8.24 3.29 -0.12
CA LEU A 307 7.84 4.69 -0.32
C LEU A 307 8.42 5.63 0.74
N SER A 308 8.65 5.12 1.96
CA SER A 308 9.30 5.85 3.05
C SER A 308 10.82 5.93 2.93
N MET A 309 11.47 5.08 2.12
CA MET A 309 12.91 5.18 1.86
C MET A 309 13.23 6.57 1.31
N VAL A 310 13.80 7.46 2.12
CA VAL A 310 14.37 8.70 1.63
C VAL A 310 15.54 8.31 0.75
N LEU A 311 15.49 8.66 -0.54
CA LEU A 311 16.70 8.66 -1.35
C LEU A 311 17.50 9.85 -0.82
N GLU A 312 18.22 9.63 0.28
CA GLU A 312 19.05 10.67 0.87
C GLU A 312 20.05 11.11 -0.19
N GLN A 313 20.04 12.41 -0.47
CA GLN A 313 21.11 13.03 -1.23
C GLN A 313 22.36 12.92 -0.37
N SER A 314 23.09 11.82 -0.56
CA SER A 314 24.38 11.59 0.07
C SER A 314 25.39 12.68 -0.28
N ALA A 315 25.13 13.51 -1.30
CA ALA A 315 25.90 14.72 -1.59
C ALA A 315 25.02 15.93 -1.95
N ILE A 316 25.42 17.10 -1.46
CA ILE A 316 24.79 18.40 -1.69
C ILE A 316 25.77 19.28 -2.45
N ARG A 317 25.33 19.89 -3.56
CA ARG A 317 26.11 20.90 -4.28
C ARG A 317 26.09 22.21 -3.50
N ILE A 318 27.25 22.84 -3.36
CA ILE A 318 27.41 24.14 -2.71
C ILE A 318 27.76 25.17 -3.78
N ASP A 319 26.95 26.21 -3.89
CA ASP A 319 27.14 27.24 -4.91
C ASP A 319 28.34 28.13 -4.61
N LEU A 320 29.26 28.19 -5.58
CA LEU A 320 30.42 29.06 -5.57
C LEU A 320 30.07 30.37 -6.29
N HIS A 321 30.06 31.46 -5.55
CA HIS A 321 29.82 32.80 -6.07
C HIS A 321 31.14 33.49 -6.38
N ASP A 322 31.35 33.88 -7.64
CA ASP A 322 32.52 34.64 -8.05
C ASP A 322 32.53 36.03 -7.38
N ARG A 323 33.70 36.39 -6.85
CA ARG A 323 34.02 37.72 -6.34
C ARG A 323 35.23 38.27 -7.11
N LYS A 324 35.63 39.51 -6.79
CA LYS A 324 36.77 40.15 -7.45
C LYS A 324 38.10 39.45 -7.09
N HIS A 325 39.08 39.59 -7.97
CA HIS A 325 40.48 39.15 -7.75
C HIS A 325 40.65 37.64 -7.53
N GLY A 326 39.95 36.79 -8.29
CA GLY A 326 40.17 35.34 -8.26
C GLY A 326 39.67 34.66 -6.97
N VAL A 327 38.78 35.33 -6.22
CA VAL A 327 38.15 34.77 -5.02
C VAL A 327 36.77 34.25 -5.37
N ARG A 328 36.46 33.01 -4.97
CA ARG A 328 35.10 32.45 -4.96
C ARG A 328 34.64 32.24 -3.53
N VAL A 329 33.37 32.51 -3.25
CA VAL A 329 32.79 32.37 -1.91
C VAL A 329 31.61 31.40 -1.97
N ALA A 330 31.56 30.48 -1.02
CA ALA A 330 30.46 29.56 -0.81
C ALA A 330 29.91 29.74 0.61
N VAL A 331 28.58 29.75 0.73
CA VAL A 331 27.89 29.71 2.02
C VAL A 331 27.44 28.29 2.25
N ILE A 332 27.85 27.70 3.38
CA ILE A 332 27.41 26.35 3.76
C ILE A 332 26.19 26.53 4.67
N PRO A 333 24.98 26.16 4.21
CA PRO A 333 23.73 26.54 4.86
C PRO A 333 23.49 25.85 6.21
N ASP A 334 24.14 24.72 6.47
CA ASP A 334 23.92 23.86 7.63
C ASP A 334 25.23 23.66 8.41
N VAL A 335 25.22 23.98 9.69
CA VAL A 335 26.38 23.81 10.59
C VAL A 335 26.69 22.33 10.80
N GLU A 336 25.69 21.45 10.76
CA GLU A 336 25.93 20.01 10.86
C GLU A 336 26.71 19.46 9.66
N LEU A 337 26.49 20.02 8.45
CA LEU A 337 27.31 19.68 7.29
C LEU A 337 28.77 20.08 7.51
N GLN A 338 29.04 21.25 8.10
CA GLN A 338 30.41 21.70 8.36
C GLN A 338 31.17 20.75 9.30
N ARG A 339 30.45 20.12 10.24
CA ARG A 339 31.00 19.20 11.25
C ARG A 339 31.14 17.77 10.75
N ASN A 340 30.14 17.29 10.02
CA ASN A 340 29.97 15.86 9.76
C ASN A 340 30.13 15.48 8.29
N ALA A 341 30.16 16.42 7.33
CA ALA A 341 30.28 16.09 5.91
C ALA A 341 31.75 16.03 5.45
N THR A 342 31.99 15.23 4.42
CA THR A 342 33.21 15.26 3.62
C THR A 342 33.04 16.27 2.48
N PHE A 343 33.95 17.21 2.33
CA PHE A 343 33.86 18.23 1.29
C PHE A 343 34.78 17.90 0.11
N VAL A 344 34.23 17.95 -1.11
CA VAL A 344 34.93 17.58 -2.34
C VAL A 344 34.80 18.70 -3.36
N LEU A 345 35.92 19.05 -4.00
CA LEU A 345 35.99 19.99 -5.10
C LEU A 345 36.29 19.23 -6.40
N ALA A 346 35.38 19.32 -7.37
CA ALA A 346 35.62 18.88 -8.74
C ALA A 346 36.17 20.07 -9.54
N VAL A 347 37.35 19.90 -10.13
CA VAL A 347 38.11 20.93 -10.81
C VAL A 347 38.34 20.51 -12.25
N ASN A 348 37.92 21.34 -13.21
CA ASN A 348 38.21 21.15 -14.61
C ASN A 348 38.89 22.40 -15.18
N ALA A 349 39.88 22.22 -16.04
CA ALA A 349 40.59 23.29 -16.72
C ALA A 349 41.18 22.76 -18.03
N HIS A 350 41.42 23.63 -19.01
CA HIS A 350 42.00 23.29 -20.30
C HIS A 350 43.52 23.02 -20.21
N MET A 351 43.89 21.99 -19.45
CA MET A 351 45.28 21.55 -19.27
C MET A 351 45.36 20.05 -18.92
N PRO A 352 46.54 19.41 -19.03
CA PRO A 352 46.69 17.99 -18.68
C PRO A 352 46.32 17.70 -17.21
N SER A 353 45.60 16.60 -16.97
CA SER A 353 45.09 16.24 -15.63
C SER A 353 46.20 16.05 -14.58
N GLU A 354 47.34 15.48 -14.94
CA GLU A 354 48.48 15.34 -14.01
C GLU A 354 49.05 16.71 -13.59
N ALA A 355 49.16 17.64 -14.54
CA ALA A 355 49.61 18.99 -14.26
C ALA A 355 48.61 19.76 -13.38
N LEU A 356 47.30 19.57 -13.61
CA LEU A 356 46.24 20.15 -12.78
C LEU A 356 46.29 19.56 -11.35
N ARG A 357 46.40 18.23 -11.21
CA ARG A 357 46.54 17.54 -9.92
C ARG A 357 47.74 18.01 -9.10
N ALA A 358 48.87 18.26 -9.73
CA ALA A 358 50.07 18.73 -9.05
C ALA A 358 50.02 20.23 -8.70
N ARG A 359 49.50 21.08 -9.61
CA ARG A 359 49.55 22.54 -9.45
C ARG A 359 48.39 23.10 -8.65
N PHE A 360 47.17 22.58 -8.82
CA PHE A 360 45.98 23.20 -8.24
C PHE A 360 46.03 23.27 -6.70
N PRO A 361 46.36 22.18 -5.96
CA PRO A 361 46.42 22.23 -4.49
C PRO A 361 47.44 23.24 -3.93
N THR A 362 48.51 23.54 -4.68
CA THR A 362 49.56 24.48 -4.23
C THR A 362 49.23 25.94 -4.55
N GLN A 363 48.32 26.19 -5.48
CA GLN A 363 47.97 27.53 -5.99
C GLN A 363 46.58 28.01 -5.56
N VAL A 364 45.87 27.21 -4.76
CA VAL A 364 44.60 27.60 -4.15
C VAL A 364 44.77 27.76 -2.64
N LYS A 365 44.13 28.80 -2.09
CA LYS A 365 44.01 29.01 -0.65
C LYS A 365 42.54 28.94 -0.28
N ILE A 366 42.22 28.07 0.67
CA ILE A 366 40.85 27.86 1.15
C ILE A 366 40.80 28.20 2.63
N GLY A 367 39.77 28.94 3.05
CA GLY A 367 39.59 29.31 4.45
C GLY A 367 38.33 30.14 4.72
N PRO A 368 38.11 30.58 5.97
CA PRO A 368 37.06 31.54 6.31
C PRO A 368 37.15 32.81 5.46
N VAL A 369 36.00 33.34 5.05
CA VAL A 369 35.91 34.55 4.22
C VAL A 369 36.67 35.72 4.83
N GLU A 370 36.64 35.86 6.15
CA GLU A 370 37.28 36.97 6.88
C GLU A 370 38.81 36.84 6.90
N ARG A 371 39.35 35.63 6.76
CA ARG A 371 40.78 35.32 6.89
C ARG A 371 41.50 35.14 5.56
N ILE A 372 40.76 35.02 4.45
CA ILE A 372 41.33 34.72 3.13
C ILE A 372 42.37 35.76 2.68
N ARG A 373 42.15 37.04 2.99
CA ARG A 373 43.08 38.12 2.64
C ARG A 373 44.42 37.98 3.37
N ASP A 374 44.38 37.62 4.65
CA ASP A 374 45.57 37.42 5.46
C ASP A 374 46.32 36.14 5.02
N LEU A 375 45.58 35.08 4.69
CA LEU A 375 46.16 33.85 4.16
C LEU A 375 46.97 34.08 2.89
N VAL A 376 46.47 34.95 1.99
CA VAL A 376 47.15 35.30 0.74
C VAL A 376 48.33 36.23 1.00
N ASN A 377 48.13 37.33 1.73
CA ASN A 377 49.17 38.35 1.93
C ASN A 377 50.34 37.87 2.79
N LEU A 378 50.06 37.04 3.79
CA LEU A 378 51.06 36.51 4.73
C LEU A 378 51.57 35.12 4.31
N ALA A 379 51.17 34.63 3.13
CA ALA A 379 51.54 33.31 2.60
C ALA A 379 51.27 32.14 3.57
N LEU A 380 50.24 32.25 4.43
CA LEU A 380 49.90 31.23 5.42
C LEU A 380 49.24 30.01 4.74
N PRO A 381 49.33 28.81 5.36
CA PRO A 381 48.62 27.64 4.88
C PRO A 381 47.10 27.81 5.05
N GLY A 382 46.34 27.40 4.03
CA GLY A 382 44.88 27.27 4.11
C GLY A 382 44.47 25.84 4.44
N VAL A 383 43.18 25.53 4.24
CA VAL A 383 42.67 24.15 4.28
C VAL A 383 43.32 23.34 3.15
N THR A 384 43.93 22.21 3.50
CA THR A 384 44.64 21.36 2.54
C THR A 384 43.66 20.67 1.59
N LEU A 385 44.05 20.55 0.33
CA LEU A 385 43.36 19.75 -0.68
C LEU A 385 44.14 18.50 -1.01
N THR A 386 43.49 17.34 -0.90
CA THR A 386 44.10 16.04 -1.17
C THR A 386 43.47 15.43 -2.43
N PRO A 387 44.27 15.13 -3.48
CA PRO A 387 43.74 14.60 -4.73
C PRO A 387 43.16 13.19 -4.53
N LEU A 388 41.93 12.99 -5.01
CA LEU A 388 41.27 11.69 -5.02
C LEU A 388 41.59 10.93 -6.31
N PRO A 389 41.88 9.62 -6.24
CA PRO A 389 42.20 8.82 -7.42
C PRO A 389 40.99 8.63 -8.34
N VAL A 390 39.79 8.54 -7.76
CA VAL A 390 38.50 8.35 -8.44
C VAL A 390 37.45 9.32 -7.89
N ALA A 391 36.45 9.65 -8.70
CA ALA A 391 35.29 10.41 -8.24
C ALA A 391 34.52 9.62 -7.16
N PRO A 392 34.13 10.25 -6.03
CA PRO A 392 33.20 9.65 -5.09
C PRO A 392 31.89 9.24 -5.78
N ARG A 393 31.31 8.10 -5.36
CA ARG A 393 30.08 7.55 -5.96
C ARG A 393 28.85 8.42 -5.74
N GLN A 394 28.91 9.28 -4.74
CA GLN A 394 27.82 10.14 -4.28
C GLN A 394 27.68 11.43 -5.12
N ILE A 395 28.72 11.83 -5.86
CA ILE A 395 28.71 13.04 -6.70
C ILE A 395 28.75 12.70 -8.19
N PRO A 396 28.19 13.56 -9.05
CA PRO A 396 28.24 13.37 -10.50
C PRO A 396 29.66 13.23 -11.05
N PHE A 397 29.81 12.32 -12.02
CA PHE A 397 31.04 12.23 -12.78
C PHE A 397 31.06 13.30 -13.88
N HIS A 398 32.04 14.19 -13.81
CA HIS A 398 32.32 15.19 -14.84
C HIS A 398 33.54 14.73 -15.65
N SER A 399 33.35 14.48 -16.95
CA SER A 399 34.43 14.04 -17.83
C SER A 399 35.58 15.04 -17.84
N GLY A 400 36.81 14.58 -17.62
CA GLY A 400 38.02 15.43 -17.57
C GLY A 400 38.24 16.18 -16.24
N ALA A 401 37.29 16.12 -15.30
CA ALA A 401 37.46 16.75 -14.00
C ALA A 401 38.39 15.95 -13.07
N ASN A 402 39.13 16.67 -12.24
CA ASN A 402 39.96 16.13 -11.16
C ASN A 402 39.31 16.44 -9.81
N TYR A 403 39.28 15.47 -8.92
CA TYR A 403 38.57 15.55 -7.65
C TYR A 403 39.55 15.71 -6.50
N PHE A 404 39.25 16.64 -5.59
CA PHE A 404 40.07 16.91 -4.41
C PHE A 404 39.19 16.92 -3.16
N GLU A 405 39.58 16.19 -2.14
CA GLU A 405 38.96 16.24 -0.81
C GLU A 405 39.59 17.36 0.02
N LEU A 406 38.77 18.13 0.73
CA LEU A 406 39.24 19.12 1.69
C LEU A 406 39.54 18.41 3.02
N GLU A 407 40.73 18.60 3.57
CA GLU A 407 41.08 18.12 4.90
C GLU A 407 40.44 18.99 5.98
N THR A 408 39.18 18.70 6.28
CA THR A 408 38.37 19.43 7.28
C THR A 408 38.61 18.92 8.70
N ARG A 409 38.91 17.62 8.86
CA ARG A 409 39.16 16.98 10.15
C ARG A 409 40.48 17.47 10.73
N ASN A 410 40.46 17.92 11.99
CA ASN A 410 41.61 18.47 12.72
C ASN A 410 42.18 19.80 12.17
N SER A 411 41.47 20.48 11.27
CA SER A 411 41.87 21.81 10.80
C SER A 411 41.33 22.90 11.73
N ASP A 412 42.23 23.59 12.44
CA ASP A 412 41.88 24.77 13.26
C ASP A 412 41.23 25.88 12.43
N LEU A 413 41.67 25.99 11.18
CA LEU A 413 41.16 26.97 10.23
C LEU A 413 39.75 26.60 9.74
N TRP A 414 39.45 25.31 9.61
CA TRP A 414 38.11 24.83 9.31
C TRP A 414 37.16 25.02 10.49
N ARG A 415 37.61 24.79 11.73
CA ARG A 415 36.79 25.05 12.94
C ARG A 415 36.35 26.52 13.07
N GLN A 416 37.16 27.45 12.57
CA GLN A 416 36.80 28.87 12.53
C GLN A 416 35.64 29.19 11.57
N LEU A 417 35.30 28.28 10.63
CA LEU A 417 34.15 28.46 9.75
C LEU A 417 32.81 28.40 10.50
N GLU A 418 32.73 27.75 11.66
CA GLU A 418 31.50 27.71 12.47
C GLU A 418 31.04 29.11 12.91
N GLN A 419 31.98 30.07 12.96
CA GLN A 419 31.74 31.47 13.36
C GLN A 419 31.84 32.44 12.17
N SER A 420 32.02 31.94 10.95
CA SER A 420 32.27 32.71 9.72
C SER A 420 31.02 32.82 8.86
N GLY A 421 30.98 33.85 8.00
CA GLY A 421 29.93 34.00 6.98
C GLY A 421 30.01 33.02 5.80
N GLY A 422 31.04 32.16 5.73
CA GLY A 422 31.19 31.15 4.68
C GLY A 422 32.64 30.77 4.39
N VAL A 423 32.85 29.92 3.38
CA VAL A 423 34.19 29.53 2.89
C VAL A 423 34.57 30.35 1.67
N ALA A 424 35.81 30.85 1.64
CA ALA A 424 36.42 31.51 0.50
C ALA A 424 37.54 30.67 -0.09
N MET A 425 37.64 30.69 -1.42
CA MET A 425 38.68 30.05 -2.21
C MET A 425 39.36 31.12 -3.06
N HIS A 426 40.63 31.40 -2.79
CA HIS A 426 41.45 32.28 -3.64
C HIS A 426 42.31 31.43 -4.57
N ILE A 427 42.15 31.63 -5.87
CA ILE A 427 42.89 30.91 -6.91
C ILE A 427 43.98 31.86 -7.46
N ALA A 428 45.24 31.60 -7.12
CA ALA A 428 46.37 32.45 -7.51
C ALA A 428 46.98 32.06 -8.88
N GLY A 429 46.74 30.83 -9.33
CA GLY A 429 47.31 30.29 -10.57
C GLY A 429 46.48 30.61 -11.81
N ASP A 430 47.14 30.63 -12.96
CA ASP A 430 46.47 30.66 -14.27
C ASP A 430 46.00 29.25 -14.65
N PHE A 431 44.68 29.06 -14.67
CA PHE A 431 43.98 27.83 -15.02
C PHE A 431 42.98 28.16 -16.14
N PRO A 432 43.35 27.97 -17.42
CA PRO A 432 42.51 28.36 -18.55
C PRO A 432 41.18 27.58 -18.55
N GLY A 433 40.05 28.28 -18.68
CA GLY A 433 38.72 27.66 -18.68
C GLY A 433 38.35 26.97 -17.35
N LEU A 434 38.84 27.49 -16.22
CA LEU A 434 38.58 26.91 -14.91
C LEU A 434 37.09 26.82 -14.57
N ASP A 435 36.62 25.59 -14.40
CA ASP A 435 35.31 25.25 -13.89
C ASP A 435 35.45 24.51 -12.55
N LEU A 436 34.63 24.91 -11.57
CA LEU A 436 34.66 24.37 -10.20
C LEU A 436 33.26 23.98 -9.77
N ALA A 437 33.11 22.76 -9.27
CA ALA A 437 31.92 22.33 -8.56
C ALA A 437 32.29 21.89 -7.15
N PHE A 438 31.65 22.49 -6.15
CA PHE A 438 31.90 22.21 -4.73
C PHE A 438 30.75 21.39 -4.15
N TRP A 439 31.09 20.33 -3.42
CA TRP A 439 30.14 19.35 -2.92
C TRP A 439 30.41 19.03 -1.45
N ALA A 440 29.34 18.82 -0.68
CA ALA A 440 29.38 18.23 0.66
C ALA A 440 28.71 16.86 0.63
N ILE A 441 29.46 15.82 0.99
CA ILE A 441 28.99 14.43 1.07
C ILE A 441 28.64 14.15 2.54
N ARG A 442 27.38 13.83 2.84
CA ARG A 442 26.95 13.45 4.20
C ARG A 442 27.61 12.11 4.57
N SER A 443 28.19 12.05 5.77
CA SER A 443 28.84 10.83 6.32
C SER A 443 27.83 9.83 6.84
#